data_AF-A0A969TGS5-F1
#
_entry.id   AF-A0A969TGS5-F1
#
_cell.length_a   1.000
_cell.length_b   1.000
_cell.length_c   1.000
_cell.angle_alpha   90.00
_cell.angle_beta   90.00
_cell.angle_gamma   90.00
#
_symmetry.space_group_name_H-M   'P 1'
#
loop_
_entity.id
_entity.type
_entity.pdbx_description
1 polymer ?
#
loop_
_entity_poly.entity_id
_entity_poly.type
_entity_poly.pdbx_seq_one_letter_code
_entity_poly.pdbx_strand_id
1 'polypeptide(L)'
;MKYQSINLEEIAIITQLPVTVIQRYTELGLIAADEHYSETDLGELRCVRRLMDDLGLEHDAIEVLLRMRQRILQLQQEMAILRSEIDTHRSRQQTTIWIEADWRDLSG
;
A
#
# COMPACT_ATOMS: atom_id res chain seq x y z
N MET A 1 -23.57 -20.45 1.08
CA MET A 1 -22.31 -20.31 0.31
C MET A 1 -21.20 -20.87 1.18
N LYS A 2 -20.53 -21.94 0.74
CA LYS A 2 -19.43 -22.57 1.48
C LYS A 2 -18.19 -21.72 1.27
N TYR A 3 -17.75 -20.99 2.30
CA TYR A 3 -16.39 -20.45 2.31
C TYR A 3 -15.46 -21.65 2.37
N GLN A 4 -14.79 -21.92 1.26
CA GLN A 4 -13.77 -22.94 1.17
C GLN A 4 -12.76 -22.66 2.29
N SER A 5 -12.33 -23.72 3.00
CA SER A 5 -11.18 -23.71 3.90
C SER A 5 -9.90 -23.34 3.14
N ILE A 6 -9.82 -22.10 2.65
CA ILE A 6 -8.58 -21.40 2.33
C ILE A 6 -7.74 -21.50 3.61
N ASN A 7 -6.46 -21.82 3.49
CA ASN A 7 -5.64 -22.41 4.56
C ASN A 7 -5.30 -21.48 5.74
N LEU A 8 -6.33 -20.94 6.40
CA LEU A 8 -6.24 -20.06 7.56
C LEU A 8 -5.54 -20.75 8.73
N GLU A 9 -5.63 -22.07 8.82
CA GLU A 9 -4.94 -22.86 9.84
C GLU A 9 -3.42 -22.85 9.61
N GLU A 10 -2.96 -23.07 8.38
CA GLU A 10 -1.53 -22.95 8.05
C GLU A 10 -1.03 -21.51 8.26
N ILE A 11 -1.83 -20.52 7.87
CA ILE A 11 -1.47 -19.11 8.07
C ILE A 11 -1.42 -18.77 9.56
N ALA A 12 -2.35 -19.29 10.36
CA ALA A 12 -2.32 -19.15 11.82
C ALA A 12 -1.04 -19.73 12.41
N ILE A 13 -0.58 -20.88 11.92
CA ILE A 13 0.69 -21.48 12.34
C ILE A 13 1.88 -20.59 11.94
N ILE A 14 1.94 -20.13 10.69
CA ILE A 14 3.06 -19.33 10.16
C ILE A 14 3.14 -17.96 10.87
N THR A 15 1.98 -17.32 11.04
CA THR A 15 1.90 -15.96 11.57
C THR A 15 1.82 -15.94 13.08
N GLN A 16 1.55 -17.10 13.72
CA GLN A 16 1.28 -17.27 15.14
C GLN A 16 0.10 -16.42 15.63
N LEU A 17 -0.89 -16.22 14.76
CA LEU A 17 -2.12 -15.50 15.08
C LEU A 17 -3.29 -16.48 15.16
N PRO A 18 -4.26 -16.26 16.07
CA PRO A 18 -5.50 -17.02 16.05
C PRO A 18 -6.24 -16.82 14.72
N VAL A 19 -6.86 -17.89 14.22
CA VAL A 19 -7.67 -17.86 12.98
C VAL A 19 -8.74 -16.76 13.02
N THR A 20 -9.35 -16.52 14.18
CA THR A 20 -10.36 -15.47 14.37
C THR A 20 -9.81 -14.06 14.13
N VAL A 21 -8.56 -13.82 14.48
CA VAL A 21 -7.88 -12.54 14.26
C VAL A 21 -7.60 -12.35 12.78
N ILE A 22 -7.10 -13.40 12.12
CA ILE A 22 -6.85 -13.40 10.67
C ILE A 22 -8.17 -13.14 9.92
N GLN A 23 -9.23 -13.89 10.26
CA GLN A 23 -10.56 -13.72 9.67
C GLN A 23 -11.08 -12.30 9.86
N ARG A 24 -10.98 -11.72 11.05
CA ARG A 24 -11.43 -10.35 11.32
C ARG A 24 -10.75 -9.33 10.40
N TYR A 25 -9.42 -9.35 10.30
CA TYR A 25 -8.70 -8.37 9.48
C TYR A 25 -8.94 -8.57 7.98
N THR A 26 -9.15 -9.81 7.56
CA THR A 26 -9.58 -10.16 6.21
C THR A 26 -11.00 -9.64 5.90
N GLU A 27 -11.97 -9.87 6.78
CA GLU A 27 -13.36 -9.41 6.62
C GLU A 27 -13.45 -7.88 6.60
N LEU A 28 -12.58 -7.20 7.35
CA LEU A 28 -12.47 -5.74 7.35
C LEU A 28 -11.77 -5.16 6.11
N GLY A 29 -11.26 -6.03 5.21
CA GLY A 29 -10.54 -5.65 4.00
C GLY A 29 -9.16 -5.03 4.26
N LEU A 30 -8.59 -5.26 5.44
CA LEU A 30 -7.28 -4.74 5.83
C LEU A 30 -6.14 -5.64 5.34
N ILE A 31 -6.46 -6.90 5.03
CA ILE A 31 -5.54 -7.90 4.49
C ILE A 31 -6.23 -8.50 3.27
N ALA A 32 -5.53 -8.59 2.15
CA ALA A 32 -6.10 -9.11 0.92
C ALA A 32 -6.18 -10.63 1.05
N ALA A 33 -7.40 -11.16 1.15
CA ALA A 33 -7.64 -12.59 1.00
C ALA A 33 -8.04 -12.90 -0.43
N ASP A 34 -7.08 -12.74 -1.34
CA ASP A 34 -7.19 -13.33 -2.67
C ASP A 34 -7.07 -14.87 -2.57
N GLU A 35 -7.10 -15.56 -3.71
CA GLU A 35 -7.06 -17.04 -3.79
C GLU A 35 -5.90 -17.67 -2.99
N HIS A 36 -4.83 -16.91 -2.72
CA HIS A 36 -3.73 -17.26 -1.82
C HIS A 36 -3.25 -16.01 -1.06
N TYR A 37 -2.89 -16.16 0.23
CA TYR A 37 -2.22 -15.08 0.97
C TYR A 37 -0.84 -14.87 0.38
N SER A 38 -0.57 -13.65 -0.07
CA SER A 38 0.74 -13.28 -0.59
C SER A 38 1.77 -13.13 0.54
N GLU A 39 3.05 -13.09 0.19
CA GLU A 39 4.11 -12.74 1.17
C GLU A 39 3.88 -11.36 1.80
N THR A 40 3.25 -10.44 1.07
CA THR A 40 2.84 -9.14 1.62
C THR A 40 1.79 -9.32 2.71
N ASP A 41 0.77 -10.14 2.48
CA ASP A 41 -0.28 -10.42 3.46
C ASP A 41 0.27 -11.12 4.71
N LEU A 42 1.19 -12.08 4.53
CA LEU A 42 1.89 -12.72 5.65
C LEU A 42 2.78 -11.72 6.42
N GLY A 43 3.36 -10.74 5.72
CA GLY A 43 4.09 -9.62 6.33
C GLY A 43 3.18 -8.74 7.19
N GLU A 44 2.00 -8.40 6.69
CA GLU A 44 1.00 -7.62 7.42
C GLU A 44 0.48 -8.36 8.66
N LEU A 45 0.19 -9.65 8.54
CA LEU A 45 -0.20 -10.48 9.69
C LEU A 45 0.90 -10.57 10.75
N ARG A 46 2.17 -10.69 10.34
CA ARG A 46 3.30 -10.64 11.29
C ARG A 46 3.42 -9.26 11.95
N CYS A 47 3.11 -8.18 11.24
CA CYS A 47 3.05 -6.84 11.81
C CYS A 47 1.94 -6.74 12.86
N VAL A 48 0.73 -7.19 12.53
CA VAL A 48 -0.41 -7.28 13.45
C VAL A 48 -0.03 -8.03 14.73
N ARG A 49 0.59 -9.20 14.60
CA ARG A 49 1.06 -9.97 15.77
C ARG A 49 1.99 -9.14 16.65
N ARG A 50 2.99 -8.48 16.07
CA ARG A 50 3.93 -7.65 16.85
C ARG A 50 3.25 -6.46 17.52
N LEU A 51 2.28 -5.82 16.85
CA LEU A 51 1.50 -4.73 17.45
C LEU A 51 0.69 -5.24 18.65
N MET A 52 0.16 -6.45 18.59
CA MET A 52 -0.55 -7.08 19.70
C MET A 52 0.41 -7.53 20.82
N ASP A 53 1.41 -8.35 20.49
CA ASP A 53 2.24 -9.06 21.46
C ASP A 53 3.36 -8.17 22.04
N ASP A 54 4.02 -7.38 21.19
CA ASP A 54 5.17 -6.56 21.60
C ASP A 54 4.71 -5.23 22.20
N LEU A 55 3.62 -4.65 21.68
CA LEU A 55 3.15 -3.30 22.03
C LEU A 55 1.84 -3.30 22.85
N GLY A 56 1.20 -4.45 23.02
CA GLY A 56 -0.03 -4.57 23.82
C GLY A 56 -1.22 -3.82 23.23
N LEU A 57 -1.22 -3.55 21.92
CA LEU A 57 -2.31 -2.80 21.29
C LEU A 57 -3.55 -3.68 21.13
N GLU A 58 -4.70 -3.08 21.44
CA GLU A 58 -5.99 -3.71 21.21
C GLU A 58 -6.35 -3.71 19.72
N HIS A 59 -7.22 -4.63 19.32
CA HIS A 59 -7.64 -4.80 17.93
C HIS A 59 -8.19 -3.52 17.30
N ASP A 60 -8.96 -2.72 18.03
CA ASP A 60 -9.55 -1.50 17.50
C ASP A 60 -8.47 -0.43 17.23
N ALA A 61 -7.44 -0.36 18.07
CA ALA A 61 -6.30 0.51 17.85
C ALA A 61 -5.47 0.06 16.63
N ILE A 62 -5.27 -1.25 16.49
CA ILE A 62 -4.55 -1.83 15.33
C ILE A 62 -5.33 -1.59 14.04
N GLU A 63 -6.66 -1.75 14.05
CA GLU A 63 -7.51 -1.45 12.91
C GLU A 63 -7.34 0.00 12.45
N VAL A 64 -7.43 0.96 13.37
CA VAL A 64 -7.24 2.38 13.04
C VAL A 64 -5.84 2.62 12.47
N LEU A 65 -4.81 2.03 13.06
CA LEU A 65 -3.43 2.15 12.59
C LEU A 65 -3.26 1.61 11.17
N LEU A 66 -3.80 0.43 10.89
CA LEU A 66 -3.73 -0.19 9.56
C LEU A 66 -4.46 0.67 8.52
N ARG A 67 -5.66 1.18 8.83
CA ARG A 67 -6.40 2.09 7.94
C ARG A 67 -5.63 3.38 7.67
N MET A 68 -5.05 3.98 8.71
CA MET A 68 -4.23 5.18 8.57
C MET A 68 -2.99 4.93 7.70
N ARG A 69 -2.30 3.81 7.91
CA ARG A 69 -1.15 3.41 7.08
C ARG A 69 -1.55 3.24 5.63
N GLN A 70 -2.63 2.52 5.35
CA GLN A 70 -3.13 2.33 3.99
C GLN A 70 -3.47 3.67 3.33
N ARG A 71 -4.11 4.59 4.07
CA ARG A 71 -4.43 5.94 3.57
C ARG A 71 -3.17 6.75 3.28
N ILE A 72 -2.16 6.69 4.14
CA ILE A 72 -0.88 7.39 3.93
C ILE A 72 -0.19 6.87 2.67
N LEU A 73 -0.15 5.54 2.46
CA LEU A 73 0.45 4.94 1.28
C LEU A 73 -0.28 5.36 -0.01
N GLN A 74 -1.62 5.39 0.01
CA GLN A 74 -2.42 5.89 -1.11
C GLN A 74 -2.08 7.35 -1.42
N LEU A 75 -2.04 8.21 -0.40
CA LEU A 75 -1.69 9.62 -0.57
C LEU A 75 -0.26 9.80 -1.10
N GLN A 76 0.70 9.00 -0.63
CA GLN A 76 2.07 9.01 -1.15
C GLN A 76 2.11 8.62 -2.64
N GLN A 77 1.33 7.63 -3.05
CA GLN A 77 1.23 7.21 -4.45
C GLN A 77 0.60 8.32 -5.31
N GLU A 78 -0.49 8.94 -4.85
CA GLU A 78 -1.12 10.09 -5.52
C GLU A 78 -0.12 11.26 -5.67
N MET A 79 0.62 11.58 -4.61
CA MET A 79 1.67 12.61 -4.67
C MET A 79 2.78 12.28 -5.66
N ALA A 80 3.20 11.01 -5.75
CA ALA A 80 4.22 10.58 -6.70
C ALA A 80 3.76 10.75 -8.15
N ILE A 81 2.49 10.41 -8.44
CA ILE A 81 1.87 10.59 -9.75
C ILE A 81 1.81 12.09 -10.10
N LEU A 82 1.28 12.93 -9.21
CA LEU A 82 1.17 14.37 -9.44
C LEU A 82 2.53 15.04 -9.67
N ARG A 83 3.57 14.62 -8.92
CA ARG A 83 4.94 15.11 -9.13
C ARG A 83 5.47 14.76 -10.52
N SER A 84 5.23 13.52 -10.96
CA SER A 84 5.61 13.06 -12.31
C SER A 84 4.90 13.85 -13.42
N GLU A 85 3.61 14.17 -13.23
CA GLU A 85 2.85 15.01 -14.18
C GLU A 85 3.44 16.42 -14.28
N ILE A 86 3.73 17.07 -13.15
CA ILE A 86 4.35 18.40 -13.12
C ILE A 86 5.70 18.38 -13.85
N ASP A 87 6.55 17.39 -13.57
CA ASP A 87 7.87 17.27 -14.22
C ASP A 87 7.74 17.03 -15.72
N THR A 88 6.77 16.23 -16.15
CA THR A 88 6.45 16.02 -17.56
C THR A 88 6.03 17.33 -18.24
N HIS A 89 5.15 18.11 -17.60
CA HIS A 89 4.71 19.40 -18.13
C HIS A 89 5.84 20.43 -18.18
N ARG A 90 6.67 20.53 -17.15
CA ARG A 90 7.87 21.38 -17.13
C ARG A 90 8.84 21.01 -18.25
N SER A 91 9.09 19.72 -18.46
CA SER A 91 10.00 19.25 -19.50
C SER A 91 9.48 19.62 -20.90
N ARG A 92 8.17 19.47 -21.14
CA ARG A 92 7.54 19.89 -22.41
C ARG A 92 7.65 21.40 -22.65
N GLN A 93 7.40 22.21 -21.62
CA GLN A 93 7.50 23.67 -21.73
C GLN A 93 8.94 24.12 -21.98
N GLN A 94 9.92 23.52 -21.29
CA GLN A 94 11.32 23.81 -21.52
C GLN A 94 11.75 23.44 -22.95
N THR A 95 11.37 22.28 -23.47
CA THR A 95 11.68 21.91 -24.86
C THR A 95 11.10 22.90 -25.87
N THR A 96 9.89 23.42 -25.66
CA THR A 96 9.33 24.46 -26.55
C THR A 96 10.11 25.78 -26.46
N ILE A 97 10.53 26.19 -25.25
CA ILE A 97 11.32 27.42 -25.04
C ILE A 97 12.73 27.29 -25.66
N TRP A 98 13.36 26.12 -25.56
CA TRP A 98 14.65 25.84 -26.18
C TRP A 98 14.55 25.88 -27.71
N ILE A 99 13.49 25.33 -28.30
CA ILE A 99 13.26 25.40 -29.75
C ILE A 99 13.06 26.85 -30.20
N GLU A 100 12.40 27.71 -29.42
CA GLU A 100 12.17 29.11 -29.80
C GLU A 100 13.40 30.02 -29.63
N ALA A 101 14.27 29.72 -28.67
CA ALA A 101 15.49 30.49 -28.41
C ALA A 101 16.59 30.22 -29.45
N ASP A 102 16.69 29.00 -29.97
CA ASP A 102 17.76 28.57 -30.89
C ASP A 102 17.65 29.19 -32.30
N TRP A 103 16.45 29.64 -32.71
CA TRP A 103 16.24 30.26 -34.03
C TRP A 103 16.59 31.75 -34.10
N ARG A 104 16.80 32.44 -32.97
CA ARG A 104 17.10 33.89 -32.97
C ARG A 104 18.56 34.23 -33.24
N ASP A 105 19.48 33.28 -33.01
CA ASP A 105 20.92 33.52 -33.13
C ASP A 105 21.50 33.15 -34.51
N LEU A 106 20.73 32.46 -35.36
CA LEU A 106 21.16 32.04 -36.71
C LEU A 106 20.81 33.04 -37.83
N SER A 107 20.32 34.23 -37.47
CA SER A 107 19.87 35.27 -38.42
C SER A 107 20.81 36.49 -38.53
N GLY A 108 22.07 36.35 -38.12
CA GLY A 108 23.09 37.42 -38.14
C GLY A 108 24.10 37.28 -39.28
#